data_AF-A0AA41Z0T9-F1
#
_entry.id   AF-A0AA41Z0T9-F1
#
_cell.length_a   1.000
_cell.length_b   1.000
_cell.length_c   1.000
_cell.angle_alpha   90.00
_cell.angle_beta   90.00
_cell.angle_gamma   90.00
#
_symmetry.space_group_name_H-M   'P 1'
#
loop_
_entity.id
_entity.type
_entity.pdbx_description
1 polymer ?
#
loop_
_entity_poly.entity_id
_entity_poly.type
_entity_poly.pdbx_seq_one_letter_code
_entity_poly.pdbx_strand_id
1 'polypeptide(L)'
;MTDCPYTDEQLAQREAALHADLARYAESGSPTADELRRAPMLDDYRITSVDGVDLAHGWCVGHPRLRPGRITTAKIAAAGDGWLRTVGRLYRLGDRLDPEPEFVPSPDDAEDHLNNCGR
;
A
#
# COMPACT_ATOMS: atom_id res chain seq x y z
N MET A 1 -3.09 -29.68 5.47
CA MET A 1 -3.76 -28.83 6.47
C MET A 1 -2.67 -27.94 7.03
N THR A 2 -2.46 -26.78 6.40
CA THR A 2 -1.37 -25.87 6.76
C THR A 2 -1.62 -25.38 8.18
N ASP A 3 -0.67 -25.66 9.07
CA ASP A 3 -0.67 -25.18 10.46
C ASP A 3 -0.73 -23.65 10.43
N CYS A 4 -1.92 -23.10 10.65
CA CYS A 4 -2.07 -21.67 10.84
C CYS A 4 -1.31 -21.34 12.14
N PRO A 5 -0.29 -20.46 12.10
CA PRO A 5 0.56 -20.20 13.26
C PRO A 5 -0.16 -19.43 14.39
N TYR A 6 -1.49 -19.31 14.31
CA TYR A 6 -2.35 -18.60 15.22
C TYR A 6 -3.55 -19.47 15.59
N THR A 7 -3.95 -19.40 16.87
CA THR A 7 -5.19 -20.01 17.34
C THR A 7 -6.41 -19.22 16.86
N ASP A 8 -7.58 -19.85 16.86
CA ASP A 8 -8.86 -19.20 16.56
C ASP A 8 -9.09 -17.94 17.43
N GLU A 9 -8.79 -18.05 18.73
CA GLU A 9 -8.84 -16.92 19.66
C GLU A 9 -7.91 -15.77 19.25
N GLN A 10 -6.69 -16.07 18.82
CA GLN A 10 -5.73 -15.06 18.37
C GLN A 10 -6.18 -14.37 17.08
N LEU A 11 -6.86 -15.10 16.18
CA LEU A 11 -7.44 -14.51 14.97
C LEU A 11 -8.58 -13.55 15.34
N ALA A 12 -9.53 -14.01 16.15
CA ALA A 12 -10.65 -13.21 16.62
C ALA A 12 -10.19 -11.93 17.35
N GLN A 13 -9.17 -12.04 18.20
CA GLN A 13 -8.58 -10.88 18.89
C GLN A 13 -7.97 -9.86 17.91
N ARG A 14 -7.31 -10.33 16.85
CA ARG A 14 -6.70 -9.45 15.84
C ARG A 14 -7.75 -8.76 14.98
N GLU A 15 -8.80 -9.47 14.62
CA GLU A 15 -9.94 -8.92 13.88
C GLU A 15 -10.68 -7.87 14.72
N ALA A 16 -10.96 -8.17 16.00
CA ALA A 16 -11.56 -7.22 16.92
C ALA A 16 -10.71 -5.95 17.09
N ALA A 17 -9.38 -6.11 17.23
CA ALA A 17 -8.47 -4.98 17.32
C ALA A 17 -8.46 -4.14 16.04
N LEU A 18 -8.49 -4.78 14.86
CA LEU A 18 -8.59 -4.09 13.59
C LEU A 18 -9.91 -3.30 13.50
N HIS A 19 -11.04 -3.90 13.87
CA HIS A 19 -12.34 -3.21 13.84
C HIS A 19 -12.39 -2.03 14.80
N ALA A 20 -11.82 -2.16 16.00
CA ALA A 20 -11.72 -1.07 16.96
C ALA A 20 -10.87 0.10 16.42
N ASP A 21 -9.73 -0.21 15.79
CA ASP A 21 -8.91 0.79 15.09
C ASP A 21 -9.70 1.53 14.00
N LEU A 22 -10.39 0.77 13.13
CA LEU A 22 -11.15 1.33 12.02
C LEU A 22 -12.31 2.22 12.49
N ALA A 23 -13.02 1.81 13.54
CA ALA A 23 -14.08 2.63 14.14
C ALA A 23 -13.52 3.97 14.65
N ARG A 24 -12.39 3.93 15.37
CA ARG A 24 -11.73 5.14 15.87
C ARG A 24 -11.26 6.06 14.73
N TYR A 25 -10.71 5.50 13.65
CA TYR A 25 -10.30 6.31 12.50
C TYR A 25 -11.48 6.90 11.74
N ALA A 26 -12.63 6.21 11.70
CA ALA A 26 -13.85 6.76 11.11
C ALA A 26 -14.35 7.99 11.88
N GLU A 27 -14.18 8.02 13.22
CA GLU A 27 -14.56 9.16 14.06
C GLU A 27 -13.53 10.30 14.04
N SER A 28 -12.24 9.97 14.10
CA SER A 28 -11.14 10.95 14.25
C SER A 28 -10.45 11.34 12.94
N GLY A 29 -10.72 10.62 11.86
CA GLY A 29 -10.11 10.78 10.53
C GLY A 29 -8.69 10.21 10.39
N SER A 30 -8.00 9.89 11.50
CA SER A 30 -6.61 9.41 11.44
C SER A 30 -6.16 8.70 12.73
N PRO A 31 -5.10 7.88 12.68
CA PRO A 31 -4.39 7.40 13.86
C PRO A 31 -3.75 8.55 14.65
N THR A 32 -3.48 8.32 15.93
CA THR A 32 -2.84 9.34 16.75
C THR A 32 -1.39 9.60 16.33
N ALA A 33 -0.89 10.81 16.61
CA ALA A 33 0.49 11.18 16.28
C ALA A 33 1.55 10.27 16.94
N ASP A 34 1.27 9.73 18.14
CA ASP A 34 2.17 8.79 18.81
C ASP A 34 2.20 7.41 18.13
N GLU A 35 1.05 6.93 17.66
CA GLU A 35 0.96 5.69 16.89
C GLU A 35 1.72 5.80 15.57
N LEU A 36 1.56 6.90 14.86
CA LEU A 36 2.29 7.18 13.62
C LEU A 36 3.81 7.26 13.86
N ARG A 37 4.24 7.91 14.95
CA ARG A 37 5.68 8.02 15.28
C ARG A 37 6.33 6.66 15.56
N ARG A 38 5.57 5.72 16.12
CA ARG A 38 6.02 4.35 16.41
C ARG A 38 5.83 3.39 15.22
N ALA A 39 5.05 3.79 14.23
CA ALA A 39 4.78 2.97 13.07
C ALA A 39 6.02 2.87 12.16
N PRO A 40 6.27 1.70 11.53
CA PRO A 40 7.24 1.61 10.46
C PRO A 40 6.90 2.56 9.32
N MET A 41 7.94 3.06 8.66
CA MET A 41 7.78 3.90 7.47
C MET A 41 7.74 3.02 6.23
N LEU A 42 6.80 3.31 5.33
CA LEU A 42 6.76 2.77 3.98
C LEU A 42 7.03 3.91 3.00
N ASP A 43 8.17 3.84 2.35
CA ASP A 43 8.71 4.84 1.43
C ASP A 43 8.79 4.28 0.01
N ASP A 44 9.01 5.12 -1.00
CA ASP A 44 9.05 4.72 -2.42
C ASP A 44 7.89 3.79 -2.78
N TYR A 45 6.69 4.14 -2.32
CA TYR A 45 5.58 3.19 -2.26
C TYR A 45 4.55 3.44 -3.35
N ARG A 46 3.94 2.36 -3.84
CA ARG A 46 2.79 2.39 -4.73
C ARG A 46 1.68 1.48 -4.22
N ILE A 47 0.44 1.86 -4.48
CA ILE A 47 -0.74 1.03 -4.20
C ILE A 47 -1.14 0.34 -5.49
N THR A 48 -1.41 -0.96 -5.40
CA THR A 48 -1.89 -1.80 -6.49
C THR A 48 -3.13 -2.54 -6.04
N SER A 49 -4.09 -2.71 -6.96
CA SER A 49 -5.29 -3.51 -6.73
C SER A 49 -5.15 -4.84 -7.46
N VAL A 50 -5.21 -5.94 -6.73
CA VAL A 50 -5.17 -7.31 -7.28
C VAL A 50 -6.45 -8.01 -6.86
N ASP A 51 -7.27 -8.43 -7.83
CA ASP A 51 -8.57 -9.10 -7.58
C ASP A 51 -9.50 -8.33 -6.61
N GLY A 52 -9.50 -6.99 -6.70
CA GLY A 52 -10.28 -6.12 -5.82
C GLY A 52 -9.71 -5.95 -4.41
N VAL A 53 -8.48 -6.38 -4.18
CA VAL A 53 -7.75 -6.20 -2.92
C VAL A 53 -6.61 -5.21 -3.12
N ASP A 54 -6.66 -4.10 -2.37
CA ASP A 54 -5.59 -3.11 -2.39
C ASP A 54 -4.42 -3.56 -1.51
N LEU A 55 -3.22 -3.48 -2.09
CA LEU A 55 -1.94 -3.81 -1.47
C LEU A 55 -0.97 -2.64 -1.70
N ALA A 56 -0.02 -2.45 -0.79
CA ALA A 56 1.07 -1.49 -0.99
C ALA A 56 2.39 -2.23 -1.20
N HIS A 57 3.18 -1.73 -2.14
CA HIS A 57 4.55 -2.18 -2.39
C HIS A 57 5.48 -1.00 -2.19
N GLY A 58 6.53 -1.16 -1.40
CA GLY A 58 7.46 -0.06 -1.14
C GLY A 58 8.64 -0.49 -0.28
N TRP A 59 9.52 0.46 0.01
CA TRP A 59 10.66 0.29 0.91
C TRP A 59 10.23 0.51 2.35
N CYS A 60 10.33 -0.52 3.19
CA CYS A 60 9.94 -0.44 4.60
C CYS A 60 11.15 -0.28 5.51
N VAL A 61 11.07 0.66 6.46
CA VAL A 61 12.11 0.93 7.47
C VAL A 61 11.50 0.99 8.86
N GLY A 62 12.25 0.53 9.88
CA GLY A 62 11.80 0.53 11.27
C GLY A 62 10.80 -0.58 11.60
N HIS A 63 10.69 -1.60 10.75
CA HIS A 63 9.86 -2.76 11.05
C HIS A 63 10.46 -3.59 12.19
N PRO A 64 9.70 -3.97 13.23
CA PRO A 64 10.26 -4.61 14.43
C PRO A 64 10.84 -6.01 14.20
N ARG A 65 10.53 -6.63 13.05
CA ARG A 65 10.94 -8.00 12.71
C ARG A 65 11.69 -8.12 11.40
N LEU A 66 11.63 -7.09 10.55
CA LEU A 66 12.18 -7.14 9.20
C LEU A 66 13.33 -6.14 9.10
N ARG A 67 14.39 -6.54 8.40
CA ARG A 67 15.42 -5.58 8.01
C ARG A 67 14.83 -4.58 7.01
N PRO A 68 15.38 -3.36 6.93
CA PRO A 68 14.99 -2.41 5.89
C PRO A 68 15.04 -3.05 4.50
N GLY A 69 14.00 -2.84 3.69
CA GLY A 69 13.93 -3.45 2.36
C GLY A 69 12.57 -3.32 1.68
N ARG A 70 12.51 -3.73 0.41
CA ARG A 70 11.25 -3.80 -0.35
C ARG A 70 10.33 -4.86 0.24
N ILE A 71 9.08 -4.47 0.51
CA ILE A 71 8.02 -5.37 0.96
C ILE A 71 6.77 -5.19 0.11
N THR A 72 5.95 -6.23 0.10
CA THR A 72 4.53 -6.17 -0.24
C THR A 72 3.75 -6.26 1.05
N THR A 73 2.88 -5.31 1.32
CA THR A 73 2.03 -5.34 2.52
C THR A 73 0.90 -6.35 2.36
N ALA A 74 0.27 -6.70 3.48
CA ALA A 74 -1.04 -7.35 3.45
C ALA A 74 -2.13 -6.36 2.96
N LYS A 75 -3.36 -6.87 2.81
CA LYS A 75 -4.56 -6.09 2.45
C LYS A 75 -4.64 -4.78 3.23
N ILE A 76 -4.85 -3.69 2.50
CA ILE A 76 -5.14 -2.37 3.05
C ILE A 76 -6.58 -2.39 3.57
N ALA A 77 -6.74 -1.96 4.82
CA ALA A 77 -8.03 -1.87 5.50
C ALA A 77 -8.52 -0.41 5.60
N ALA A 78 -7.59 0.53 5.74
CA ALA A 78 -7.86 1.97 5.65
C ALA A 78 -6.58 2.72 5.26
N ALA A 79 -6.73 3.88 4.65
CA ALA A 79 -5.63 4.79 4.33
C ALA A 79 -6.10 6.23 4.48
N GLY A 80 -5.14 7.13 4.72
CA GLY A 80 -5.35 8.56 4.76
C GLY A 80 -4.07 9.31 4.43
N ASP A 81 -4.07 10.62 4.63
CA ASP A 81 -2.90 11.45 4.34
C ASP A 81 -1.70 11.06 5.22
N GLY A 82 -0.61 10.60 4.60
CA GLY A 82 0.61 10.21 5.31
C GLY A 82 0.53 8.90 6.12
N TRP A 83 -0.54 8.11 6.01
CA TRP A 83 -0.67 6.84 6.75
C TRP A 83 -1.48 5.76 6.04
N LEU A 84 -1.20 4.50 6.38
CA LEU A 84 -1.89 3.34 5.84
C LEU A 84 -2.03 2.25 6.89
N ARG A 85 -3.26 1.78 7.11
CA ARG A 85 -3.58 0.65 7.98
C ARG A 85 -3.85 -0.59 7.13
N THR A 86 -2.96 -1.57 7.24
CA THR A 86 -3.21 -2.92 6.70
C THR A 86 -3.98 -3.75 7.72
N VAL A 87 -4.43 -4.95 7.36
CA VAL A 87 -4.97 -5.92 8.34
C VAL A 87 -3.98 -6.25 9.47
N GLY A 88 -2.67 -6.15 9.22
CA GLY A 88 -1.64 -6.57 10.17
C GLY A 88 -1.00 -5.44 10.98
N ARG A 89 -0.83 -4.26 10.38
CA ARG A 89 -0.04 -3.16 10.97
C ARG A 89 -0.40 -1.79 10.39
N LEU A 90 -0.19 -0.75 11.19
CA LEU A 90 -0.19 0.65 10.79
C LEU A 90 1.19 1.05 10.24
N TYR A 91 1.21 1.77 9.13
CA TYR A 91 2.39 2.37 8.51
C TYR A 91 2.22 3.88 8.43
N ARG A 92 3.31 4.61 8.60
CA ARG A 92 3.42 5.99 8.12
C ARG A 92 3.99 5.97 6.71
N LEU A 93 3.49 6.85 5.84
CA LEU A 93 3.88 6.91 4.44
C LEU A 93 4.94 7.98 4.24
N GLY A 94 5.93 7.66 3.41
CA GLY A 94 6.90 8.60 2.87
C GLY A 94 6.53 9.02 1.45
N ASP A 95 7.50 9.02 0.55
CA ASP A 95 7.30 9.41 -0.83
C ASP A 95 6.51 8.34 -1.61
N ARG A 96 5.49 8.81 -2.32
CA ARG A 96 4.69 7.97 -3.21
C ARG A 96 5.41 7.84 -4.55
N LEU A 97 5.59 6.60 -4.98
CA LEU A 97 6.02 6.28 -6.34
C LEU A 97 4.77 6.32 -7.23
N ASP A 98 4.44 7.51 -7.72
CA ASP A 98 3.42 7.64 -8.75
C ASP A 98 3.80 6.79 -9.97
N PRO A 99 2.84 6.16 -10.66
CA PRO A 99 3.15 5.51 -11.91
C PRO A 99 3.81 6.57 -12.81
N GLU A 100 4.95 6.22 -13.41
CA GLU A 100 5.52 7.06 -14.46
C GLU A 100 4.40 7.41 -15.43
N PRO A 101 4.25 8.69 -15.84
CA PRO A 101 3.17 9.10 -16.71
C PRO A 101 3.14 8.11 -17.87
N GLU A 102 1.98 7.47 -18.06
CA GLU A 102 1.77 6.55 -19.16
C GLU A 102 2.36 7.22 -20.39
N PHE A 103 3.33 6.59 -21.04
CA PHE A 103 3.88 7.11 -22.28
C PHE A 103 2.69 7.31 -23.22
N VAL A 104 2.23 8.55 -23.32
CA VAL A 104 1.22 8.96 -24.28
C VAL A 104 1.99 9.06 -25.59
N PRO A 105 1.85 8.09 -26.52
CA PRO A 105 2.41 8.29 -27.84
C PRO A 105 1.83 9.62 -28.33
N SER A 106 2.72 10.52 -28.77
CA SER A 106 2.27 11.80 -29.27
C SER A 106 1.31 11.53 -30.43
N PRO A 107 0.21 12.28 -30.59
CA PRO A 107 -0.61 12.17 -31.80
C PRO A 107 0.22 12.42 -33.08
N ASP A 108 1.40 13.04 -32.95
CA ASP A 108 2.38 13.26 -34.03
C ASP A 108 3.14 11.99 -34.46
N ASP A 109 3.19 10.94 -33.63
CA ASP A 109 3.87 9.67 -33.96
C ASP A 109 3.05 8.79 -34.94
N ALA A 110 1.83 9.21 -35.31
CA ALA A 110 0.91 8.43 -36.14
C ALA A 110 1.03 8.68 -37.66
N GLU A 111 1.78 9.69 -38.12
CA GLU A 111 1.71 10.14 -39.52
C GLU A 111 2.98 9.96 -40.39
N ASP A 112 3.94 9.10 -40.03
CA ASP A 112 5.14 8.88 -40.87
C ASP A 112 5.14 7.58 -41.71
N HIS A 113 4.00 6.87 -41.84
CA HIS A 113 3.96 5.59 -42.57
C HIS A 113 3.34 5.64 -43.98
N LEU A 114 3.04 6.82 -44.53
CA LEU A 114 2.39 6.94 -45.85
C LEU A 114 3.25 7.45 -47.01
N ASN A 115 4.51 7.85 -46.79
CA ASN A 115 5.29 8.52 -47.85
C ASN A 115 6.47 7.74 -48.46
N ASN A 116 6.52 6.41 -48.35
CA ASN A 116 7.53 5.62 -49.07
C ASN A 116 6.99 4.43 -49.86
N CYS A 117 6.07 4.71 -50.79
CA CYS A 117 5.82 3.84 -51.95
C CYS A 117 5.80 4.69 -53.21
N GLY A 118 6.98 5.12 -53.65
CA GLY A 118 7.20 5.71 -54.97
C GLY A 118 8.44 5.11 -55.63
N ARG A 119 8.24 4.09 -56.47
CA ARG A 119 8.96 3.91 -57.75
C ARG A 119 8.26 2.87 -58.62
#